data_AF-A0A6P6YIS3-F1
#
_entry.id   AF-A0A6P6YIS3-F1
#
_cell.length_a   1.000
_cell.length_b   1.000
_cell.length_c   1.000
_cell.angle_alpha   90.00
_cell.angle_beta   90.00
_cell.angle_gamma   90.00
#
_symmetry.space_group_name_H-M   'P 1'
#
loop_
_entity.id
_entity.type
_entity.pdbx_description
1 polymer ?
#
loop_
_entity_poly.entity_id
_entity_poly.type
_entity_poly.pdbx_seq_one_letter_code
_entity_poly.pdbx_strand_id
1 'polypeptide(L)'
;MALTKILSTSLGPNGLDKMLVNKVGDVTVTNDGATILKKLDVKHPAAKVLVDLSILQDDEVGDGTTSVVLIAAELFRKAQTLIERGFHPGFVVRGIKAAGKEAYRFIQKNLSTVLTESDEEVLRNIVRTSLVSKIANAETDIAKKRAMAIVNSGANVLLSSEGIDDLSEKYFLQHNLFVVRRVPKEDLFKLAKATGGKVLCSVSDFDTEAIAASELGTAEKVYEERIAEWNFIFVSGTRAQAATTVFLRGANLCLLSELERCVHDALCALSRALESGSVTAGGGATETALALFFKERCLELEPELCATYQEFGEALLVIPRCICVNAALDATAVVAKLVATHAQSFADAAYAHRSFGVDIDSGDVRDNLRAGVVEPTQIKLKAIRFATETAITLLRIDDVIRCAPKPQPAGQPTAG
;
A
#
# COMPACT_ATOMS: atom_id res chain seq x y z
N MET A 1 -7.62 -13.03 12.62
CA MET A 1 -6.57 -12.15 12.06
C MET A 1 -7.13 -10.96 11.28
N ALA A 2 -8.15 -11.13 10.43
CA ALA A 2 -8.80 -9.99 9.77
C ALA A 2 -9.31 -8.95 10.78
N LEU A 3 -10.00 -9.39 11.84
CA LEU A 3 -10.42 -8.53 12.96
C LEU A 3 -9.26 -7.83 13.69
N THR A 4 -8.20 -8.57 14.01
CA THR A 4 -7.01 -8.05 14.70
C THR A 4 -6.31 -6.93 13.91
N LYS A 5 -6.28 -7.00 12.57
CA LYS A 5 -5.74 -5.91 11.73
C LYS A 5 -6.65 -4.68 11.71
N ILE A 6 -7.96 -4.91 11.75
CA ILE A 6 -8.93 -3.81 11.87
C ILE A 6 -8.73 -3.11 13.21
N LEU A 7 -8.48 -3.85 14.29
CA LEU A 7 -8.32 -3.29 15.64
C LEU A 7 -6.91 -2.79 15.97
N SER A 8 -5.83 -3.42 15.49
CA SER A 8 -4.46 -3.06 15.89
C SER A 8 -4.08 -1.63 15.57
N THR A 9 -4.72 -1.11 14.53
CA THR A 9 -4.54 0.25 14.04
C THR A 9 -5.33 1.26 14.85
N SER A 10 -6.28 0.82 15.69
CA SER A 10 -7.07 1.63 16.62
C SER A 10 -6.54 1.55 18.05
N LEU A 11 -5.39 0.91 18.29
CA LEU A 11 -4.82 0.76 19.62
C LEU A 11 -3.81 1.87 19.95
N GLY A 12 -3.94 2.42 21.16
CA GLY A 12 -3.02 3.40 21.72
C GLY A 12 -3.54 4.83 21.56
N PRO A 13 -2.88 5.83 22.18
CA PRO A 13 -3.37 7.22 22.21
C PRO A 13 -3.42 7.91 20.83
N ASN A 14 -2.75 7.35 19.81
CA ASN A 14 -2.85 7.77 18.39
C ASN A 14 -3.51 6.68 17.53
N GLY A 15 -4.37 5.84 18.13
CA GLY A 15 -5.19 4.88 17.40
C GLY A 15 -6.00 5.58 16.32
N LEU A 16 -6.27 4.87 15.23
CA LEU A 16 -6.99 5.38 14.07
C LEU A 16 -8.49 5.03 14.13
N ASP A 17 -9.32 6.06 13.99
CA ASP A 17 -10.78 5.98 13.92
C ASP A 17 -11.28 5.23 12.68
N LYS A 18 -12.45 4.63 12.80
CA LYS A 18 -13.11 3.87 11.74
C LYS A 18 -14.52 4.40 11.48
N MET A 19 -14.82 4.59 10.19
CA MET A 19 -16.12 5.02 9.69
C MET A 19 -16.96 3.80 9.30
N LEU A 20 -18.17 3.70 9.86
CA LEU A 20 -19.09 2.58 9.70
C LEU A 20 -20.40 3.11 9.11
N VAL A 21 -20.87 2.48 8.03
CA VAL A 21 -22.12 2.86 7.33
C VAL A 21 -23.13 1.73 7.44
N ASN A 22 -24.33 2.03 7.95
CA ASN A 22 -25.41 1.06 8.10
C ASN A 22 -26.20 0.88 6.79
N LYS A 23 -26.95 -0.23 6.67
CA LYS A 23 -27.73 -0.54 5.45
C LYS A 23 -28.82 0.49 5.10
N VAL A 24 -29.21 1.33 6.06
CA VAL A 24 -30.17 2.43 5.89
C VAL A 24 -29.50 3.74 5.45
N GLY A 25 -28.15 3.83 5.48
CA GLY A 25 -27.36 4.96 4.99
C GLY A 25 -26.68 5.82 6.07
N ASP A 26 -26.94 5.58 7.36
CA ASP A 26 -26.34 6.35 8.46
C ASP A 26 -24.85 6.05 8.64
N VAL A 27 -24.04 7.11 8.83
CA VAL A 27 -22.58 7.04 9.05
C VAL A 27 -22.21 7.30 10.52
N THR A 28 -21.38 6.45 11.13
CA THR A 28 -20.74 6.68 12.43
C THR A 28 -19.21 6.57 12.33
N VAL A 29 -18.44 7.53 12.86
CA VAL A 29 -16.96 7.45 12.98
C VAL A 29 -16.59 7.27 14.46
N THR A 30 -15.76 6.27 14.79
CA THR A 30 -15.26 6.02 16.16
C THR A 30 -13.90 5.33 16.16
N ASN A 31 -13.06 5.62 17.15
CA ASN A 31 -11.79 4.92 17.42
C ASN A 31 -11.93 3.76 18.39
N ASP A 32 -13.02 3.71 19.15
CA ASP A 32 -13.15 2.74 20.21
C ASP A 32 -13.32 1.34 19.63
N GLY A 33 -12.33 0.47 19.93
CA GLY A 33 -12.28 -0.90 19.47
C GLY A 33 -13.56 -1.66 19.81
N ALA A 34 -14.11 -1.50 21.02
CA ALA A 34 -15.32 -2.21 21.44
C ALA A 34 -16.54 -1.77 20.62
N THR A 35 -16.71 -0.46 20.39
CA THR A 35 -17.79 0.10 19.55
C THR A 35 -17.64 -0.29 18.06
N ILE A 36 -16.42 -0.32 17.53
CA ILE A 36 -16.13 -0.76 16.15
C ILE A 36 -16.57 -2.22 15.97
N LEU A 37 -16.25 -3.10 16.93
CA LEU A 37 -16.61 -4.51 16.84
C LEU A 37 -18.08 -4.82 17.09
N LYS A 38 -18.75 -4.08 17.99
CA LYS A 38 -20.20 -4.20 18.25
C LYS A 38 -21.04 -3.91 17.00
N LYS A 39 -20.52 -3.11 16.04
CA LYS A 39 -21.21 -2.71 14.79
C LYS A 39 -20.78 -3.46 13.53
N LEU A 40 -19.71 -4.25 13.55
CA LEU A 40 -19.24 -5.08 12.42
C LEU A 40 -20.01 -6.41 12.33
N ASP A 41 -20.51 -6.78 11.14
CA ASP A 41 -21.18 -8.08 10.90
C ASP A 41 -20.16 -9.20 10.58
N VAL A 42 -19.71 -9.92 11.62
CA VAL A 42 -18.65 -10.93 11.52
C VAL A 42 -19.24 -12.34 11.40
N LYS A 43 -19.00 -13.01 10.25
CA LYS A 43 -19.55 -14.35 9.96
C LYS A 43 -18.68 -15.54 10.37
N HIS A 44 -17.36 -15.35 10.57
CA HIS A 44 -16.44 -16.46 10.87
C HIS A 44 -16.42 -16.81 12.38
N PRO A 45 -16.70 -18.06 12.81
CA PRO A 45 -16.87 -18.42 14.23
C PRO A 45 -15.66 -18.10 15.13
N ALA A 46 -14.43 -18.41 14.69
CA ALA A 46 -13.22 -18.10 15.46
C ALA A 46 -12.96 -16.59 15.60
N ALA A 47 -13.54 -15.77 14.71
CA ALA A 47 -13.38 -14.33 14.75
C ALA A 47 -14.38 -13.68 15.72
N LYS A 48 -15.53 -14.33 15.95
CA LYS A 48 -16.56 -13.91 16.90
C LYS A 48 -16.10 -14.00 18.37
N VAL A 49 -15.33 -15.03 18.72
CA VAL A 49 -14.74 -15.18 20.07
C VAL A 49 -13.78 -14.02 20.42
N LEU A 50 -13.08 -13.44 19.43
CA LEU A 50 -12.22 -12.28 19.65
C LEU A 50 -13.01 -10.97 19.83
N VAL A 51 -14.24 -10.91 19.31
CA VAL A 51 -15.16 -9.78 19.55
C VAL A 51 -15.64 -9.80 21.01
N ASP A 52 -16.09 -10.96 21.48
CA ASP A 52 -16.63 -11.13 22.84
C ASP A 52 -15.58 -10.79 23.92
N LEU A 53 -14.29 -11.10 23.67
CA LEU A 53 -13.16 -10.74 24.55
C LEU A 53 -12.95 -9.22 24.67
N SER A 54 -13.19 -8.46 23.61
CA SER A 54 -13.00 -7.00 23.60
C SER A 54 -14.09 -6.27 24.38
N ILE A 55 -15.34 -6.78 24.31
CA ILE A 55 -16.49 -6.21 25.02
C ILE A 55 -16.35 -6.40 26.53
N LEU A 56 -15.88 -7.57 26.98
CA LEU A 56 -15.72 -7.85 28.40
C LEU A 56 -14.60 -7.03 29.06
N GLN A 57 -13.52 -6.74 28.33
CA GLN A 57 -12.44 -5.86 28.80
C GLN A 57 -12.91 -4.40 28.98
N ASP A 58 -13.86 -3.97 28.14
CA ASP A 58 -14.45 -2.62 28.16
C ASP A 58 -15.34 -2.43 29.40
N ASP A 59 -16.20 -3.41 29.69
CA ASP A 59 -17.20 -3.33 30.78
C ASP A 59 -16.59 -3.34 32.19
N GLU A 60 -15.39 -3.90 32.39
CA GLU A 60 -14.75 -4.06 33.71
C GLU A 60 -13.61 -3.06 34.00
N VAL A 61 -12.77 -2.73 33.02
CA VAL A 61 -11.57 -1.89 33.21
C VAL A 61 -11.59 -0.62 32.34
N GLY A 62 -12.36 -0.60 31.24
CA GLY A 62 -12.64 0.60 30.44
C GLY A 62 -11.51 1.13 29.54
N ASP A 63 -10.33 0.49 29.49
CA ASP A 63 -9.24 0.79 28.55
C ASP A 63 -8.50 -0.50 28.14
N GLY A 64 -7.74 -0.46 27.04
CA GLY A 64 -6.92 -1.57 26.58
C GLY A 64 -7.71 -2.69 25.89
N THR A 65 -8.98 -2.45 25.57
CA THR A 65 -9.89 -3.34 24.82
C THR A 65 -9.28 -3.80 23.49
N THR A 66 -8.48 -2.93 22.87
CA THR A 66 -7.79 -3.20 21.62
C THR A 66 -6.50 -4.00 21.83
N SER A 67 -5.75 -3.76 22.92
CA SER A 67 -4.45 -4.40 23.22
C SER A 67 -4.58 -5.89 23.47
N VAL A 68 -5.58 -6.26 24.27
CA VAL A 68 -5.79 -7.65 24.69
C VAL A 68 -6.10 -8.56 23.50
N VAL A 69 -6.84 -8.05 22.51
CA VAL A 69 -7.18 -8.76 21.29
C VAL A 69 -5.94 -8.95 20.38
N LEU A 70 -4.98 -8.01 20.37
CA LEU A 70 -3.75 -8.13 19.59
C LEU A 70 -2.79 -9.17 20.15
N ILE A 71 -2.57 -9.13 21.47
CA ILE A 71 -1.61 -10.01 22.12
C ILE A 71 -2.06 -11.48 21.99
N ALA A 72 -3.35 -11.76 22.21
CA ALA A 72 -3.92 -13.11 22.05
C ALA A 72 -3.76 -13.64 20.61
N ALA A 73 -3.95 -12.76 19.61
CA ALA A 73 -3.81 -13.11 18.20
C ALA A 73 -2.35 -13.36 17.78
N GLU A 74 -1.39 -12.58 18.28
CA GLU A 74 0.04 -12.75 17.96
C GLU A 74 0.64 -14.00 18.63
N LEU A 75 0.24 -14.31 19.86
CA LEU A 75 0.66 -15.54 20.53
C LEU A 75 0.15 -16.80 19.79
N PHE A 76 -1.10 -16.78 19.32
CA PHE A 76 -1.66 -17.85 18.48
C PHE A 76 -0.86 -18.02 17.19
N ARG A 77 -0.44 -16.92 16.54
CA ARG A 77 0.39 -16.94 15.33
C ARG A 77 1.74 -17.61 15.56
N LYS A 78 2.45 -17.24 16.63
CA LYS A 78 3.75 -17.82 16.95
C LYS A 78 3.63 -19.31 17.33
N ALA A 79 2.57 -19.69 18.03
CA ALA A 79 2.28 -21.09 18.34
C ALA A 79 2.00 -21.92 17.07
N GLN A 80 1.28 -21.35 16.11
CA GLN A 80 1.02 -21.98 14.81
C GLN A 80 2.31 -22.18 14.00
N THR A 81 3.22 -21.20 13.98
CA THR A 81 4.55 -21.35 13.34
C THR A 81 5.38 -22.49 13.95
N LEU A 82 5.25 -22.75 15.25
CA LEU A 82 5.95 -23.87 15.89
C LEU A 82 5.32 -25.22 15.50
N ILE A 83 3.99 -25.28 15.37
CA ILE A 83 3.27 -26.47 14.92
C ILE A 83 3.58 -26.78 13.45
N GLU A 84 3.61 -25.74 12.60
CA GLU A 84 3.99 -25.82 11.18
C GLU A 84 5.44 -26.28 10.98
N ARG A 85 6.34 -25.98 11.94
CA ARG A 85 7.73 -26.49 11.98
C ARG A 85 7.83 -27.94 12.46
N GLY A 86 6.71 -28.64 12.64
CA GLY A 86 6.65 -30.07 12.97
C GLY A 86 6.56 -30.39 14.46
N PHE A 87 6.48 -29.38 15.35
CA PHE A 87 6.31 -29.63 16.79
C PHE A 87 4.86 -29.95 17.14
N HIS A 88 4.64 -30.95 17.99
CA HIS A 88 3.28 -31.32 18.37
C HIS A 88 2.60 -30.20 19.21
N PRO A 89 1.36 -29.75 18.88
CA PRO A 89 0.69 -28.61 19.51
C PRO A 89 0.67 -28.63 21.05
N GLY A 90 0.49 -29.82 21.65
CA GLY A 90 0.46 -29.99 23.10
C GLY A 90 1.76 -29.65 23.84
N PHE A 91 2.90 -29.63 23.15
CA PHE A 91 4.18 -29.20 23.74
C PHE A 91 4.31 -27.67 23.74
N VAL A 92 3.85 -27.00 22.67
CA VAL A 92 3.88 -25.54 22.52
C VAL A 92 2.99 -24.83 23.57
N VAL A 93 1.80 -25.38 23.83
CA VAL A 93 0.85 -24.81 24.82
C VAL A 93 1.42 -24.79 26.23
N ARG A 94 2.13 -25.86 26.65
CA ARG A 94 2.76 -25.92 27.97
C ARG A 94 3.90 -24.92 28.12
N GLY A 95 4.70 -24.71 27.07
CA GLY A 95 5.79 -23.73 27.05
C GLY A 95 5.32 -22.30 27.23
N ILE A 96 4.24 -21.89 26.55
CA ILE A 96 3.69 -20.53 26.68
C ILE A 96 3.15 -20.28 28.10
N LYS A 97 2.47 -21.27 28.70
CA LYS A 97 1.86 -21.13 30.04
C LYS A 97 2.91 -20.98 31.16
N ALA A 98 4.04 -21.68 31.05
CA ALA A 98 5.14 -21.52 31.99
C ALA A 98 5.80 -20.14 31.87
N ALA A 99 6.07 -19.68 30.64
CA ALA A 99 6.68 -18.38 30.37
C ALA A 99 5.82 -17.19 30.87
N GLY A 100 4.50 -17.28 30.74
CA GLY A 100 3.59 -16.25 31.26
C GLY A 100 3.65 -16.13 32.79
N LYS A 101 3.76 -17.26 33.51
CA LYS A 101 3.82 -17.27 34.98
C LYS A 101 5.14 -16.69 35.52
N GLU A 102 6.22 -16.84 34.76
CA GLU A 102 7.53 -16.29 35.09
C GLU A 102 7.65 -14.80 34.76
N ALA A 103 7.10 -14.36 33.61
CA ALA A 103 6.99 -12.94 33.26
C ALA A 103 6.18 -12.15 34.31
N TYR A 104 5.09 -12.72 34.82
CA TYR A 104 4.28 -12.10 35.88
C TYR A 104 5.09 -11.86 37.16
N ARG A 105 5.83 -12.87 37.64
CA ARG A 105 6.67 -12.73 38.85
C ARG A 105 7.81 -11.73 38.66
N PHE A 106 8.37 -11.65 37.46
CA PHE A 106 9.44 -10.70 37.13
C PHE A 106 8.96 -9.25 37.17
N ILE A 107 7.78 -8.97 36.60
CA ILE A 107 7.18 -7.62 36.65
C ILE A 107 6.91 -7.20 38.10
N GLN A 108 6.34 -8.11 38.90
CA GLN A 108 5.93 -7.84 40.28
C GLN A 108 7.09 -7.62 41.27
N LYS A 109 8.30 -8.13 40.97
CA LYS A 109 9.49 -7.94 41.82
C LYS A 109 10.44 -6.85 41.34
N ASN A 110 10.56 -6.64 40.03
CA ASN A 110 11.65 -5.84 39.46
C ASN A 110 11.20 -4.55 38.75
N LEU A 111 9.92 -4.39 38.39
CA LEU A 111 9.43 -3.28 37.56
C LEU A 111 8.38 -2.40 38.26
N SER A 112 7.93 -2.77 39.46
CA SER A 112 6.96 -1.99 40.22
C SER A 112 7.63 -1.22 41.37
N THR A 113 7.61 0.11 41.31
CA THR A 113 7.89 0.98 42.46
C THR A 113 6.60 1.28 43.22
N VAL A 114 6.71 1.36 44.54
CA VAL A 114 5.59 1.75 45.41
C VAL A 114 5.52 3.28 45.43
N LEU A 115 4.38 3.83 45.02
CA LEU A 115 4.11 5.27 45.08
C LEU A 115 3.74 5.67 46.51
N THR A 116 4.24 6.82 46.97
CA THR A 116 3.86 7.44 48.25
C THR A 116 3.11 8.76 48.00
N GLU A 117 2.20 9.12 48.91
CA GLU A 117 1.14 10.13 48.72
C GLU A 117 1.57 11.59 48.41
N SER A 118 2.86 11.88 48.23
CA SER A 118 3.38 13.23 47.93
C SER A 118 3.82 13.46 46.47
N ASP A 119 3.58 12.50 45.57
CA ASP A 119 3.88 12.64 44.13
C ASP A 119 2.66 13.13 43.32
N GLU A 120 2.22 14.37 43.58
CA GLU A 120 1.19 15.06 42.78
C GLU A 120 1.53 15.04 41.27
N GLU A 121 2.82 15.01 40.92
CA GLU A 121 3.34 14.98 39.56
C GLU A 121 3.06 13.64 38.83
N VAL A 122 3.11 12.51 39.55
CA VAL A 122 2.80 11.19 39.00
C VAL A 122 1.29 11.01 38.83
N LEU A 123 0.49 11.44 39.81
CA LEU A 123 -0.97 11.46 39.72
C LEU A 123 -1.47 12.39 38.61
N ARG A 124 -0.83 13.56 38.42
CA ARG A 124 -1.11 14.48 37.31
C ARG A 124 -0.71 13.88 35.95
N ASN A 125 0.36 13.08 35.87
CA ASN A 125 0.75 12.34 34.66
C ASN A 125 -0.21 11.19 34.31
N ILE A 126 -0.82 10.55 35.32
CA ILE A 126 -1.84 9.51 35.14
C ILE A 126 -3.18 10.14 34.71
N VAL A 127 -3.60 11.23 35.34
CA VAL A 127 -4.80 11.98 34.96
C VAL A 127 -4.68 12.56 33.53
N ARG A 128 -3.47 12.96 33.12
CA ARG A 128 -3.16 13.44 31.75
C ARG A 128 -3.17 12.32 30.70
N THR A 129 -2.95 11.06 31.09
CA THR A 129 -3.05 9.90 30.19
C THR A 129 -4.51 9.46 29.98
N SER A 130 -5.40 9.72 30.94
CA SER A 130 -6.81 9.32 30.85
C SER A 130 -7.81 10.41 30.39
N LEU A 131 -7.43 11.70 30.40
CA LEU A 131 -8.37 12.82 30.13
C LEU A 131 -8.27 13.52 28.76
N VAL A 132 -7.40 13.09 27.83
CA VAL A 132 -7.30 13.75 26.50
C VAL A 132 -8.29 13.15 25.49
N SER A 133 -9.57 13.20 25.82
CA SER A 133 -10.64 13.17 24.82
C SER A 133 -11.77 14.18 25.11
N LYS A 134 -11.67 15.03 26.15
CA LYS A 134 -12.68 16.07 26.44
C LYS A 134 -12.14 17.29 27.19
N ILE A 135 -11.37 18.21 26.57
CA ILE A 135 -11.10 19.54 27.17
C ILE A 135 -10.96 20.65 26.10
N ALA A 136 -12.01 21.45 25.90
CA ALA A 136 -12.08 22.52 24.90
C ALA A 136 -11.53 23.90 25.36
N ASN A 137 -10.85 24.02 26.51
CA ASN A 137 -10.49 25.35 27.05
C ASN A 137 -8.98 25.57 27.34
N ALA A 138 -8.10 24.58 27.17
CA ALA A 138 -6.64 24.76 27.27
C ALA A 138 -5.91 24.66 25.91
N GLU A 139 -6.59 24.18 24.87
CA GLU A 139 -6.01 23.98 23.53
C GLU A 139 -5.86 25.30 22.75
N THR A 140 -6.70 26.30 22.99
CA THR A 140 -6.66 27.59 22.26
C THR A 140 -5.38 28.36 22.53
N ASP A 141 -4.83 28.29 23.74
CA ASP A 141 -3.60 28.99 24.12
C ASP A 141 -2.36 28.28 23.56
N ILE A 142 -2.37 26.95 23.50
CA ILE A 142 -1.30 26.17 22.88
C ILE A 142 -1.33 26.41 21.36
N ALA A 143 -2.49 26.28 20.71
CA ALA A 143 -2.63 26.52 19.27
C ALA A 143 -2.14 27.92 18.87
N LYS A 144 -2.48 28.95 19.66
CA LYS A 144 -2.00 30.31 19.46
C LYS A 144 -0.47 30.43 19.57
N LYS A 145 0.15 29.78 20.57
CA LYS A 145 1.62 29.74 20.69
C LYS A 145 2.27 29.05 19.49
N ARG A 146 1.68 27.95 18.99
CA ARG A 146 2.19 27.24 17.81
C ARG A 146 2.08 28.07 16.53
N ALA A 147 0.94 28.72 16.32
CA ALA A 147 0.72 29.61 15.18
C ALA A 147 1.73 30.77 15.19
N MET A 148 1.97 31.38 16.35
CA MET A 148 2.96 32.46 16.49
C MET A 148 4.40 31.99 16.24
N ALA A 149 4.77 30.77 16.65
CA ALA A 149 6.10 30.23 16.35
C ALA A 149 6.32 30.05 14.83
N ILE A 150 5.30 29.60 14.10
CA ILE A 150 5.35 29.48 12.63
C ILE A 150 5.50 30.86 11.98
N VAL A 151 4.76 31.86 12.45
CA VAL A 151 4.88 33.24 11.96
C VAL A 151 6.28 33.79 12.22
N ASN A 152 6.82 33.57 13.42
CA ASN A 152 8.15 34.03 13.82
C ASN A 152 9.29 33.35 13.03
N SER A 153 9.04 32.17 12.44
CA SER A 153 10.01 31.50 11.55
C SER A 153 10.26 32.24 10.23
N GLY A 154 9.38 33.18 9.87
CA GLY A 154 9.46 33.90 8.60
C GLY A 154 8.95 33.11 7.40
N ALA A 155 8.21 32.01 7.62
CA ALA A 155 7.56 31.27 6.55
C ALA A 155 6.49 32.13 5.85
N ASN A 156 6.45 32.10 4.51
CA ASN A 156 5.45 32.79 3.69
C ASN A 156 4.30 31.88 3.24
N VAL A 157 4.58 30.59 3.07
CA VAL A 157 3.63 29.56 2.65
C VAL A 157 3.63 28.41 3.66
N LEU A 158 2.46 28.05 4.15
CA LEU A 158 2.25 26.92 5.06
C LEU A 158 1.40 25.86 4.37
N LEU A 159 1.94 24.65 4.24
CA LEU A 159 1.23 23.48 3.70
C LEU A 159 0.99 22.48 4.83
N SER A 160 -0.27 22.20 5.15
CA SER A 160 -0.65 21.23 6.19
C SER A 160 -1.32 19.99 5.59
N SER A 161 -0.93 18.82 6.08
CA SER A 161 -1.60 17.56 5.69
C SER A 161 -3.00 17.41 6.27
N GLU A 162 -3.24 18.05 7.42
CA GLU A 162 -4.51 17.99 8.13
C GLU A 162 -5.25 19.33 8.01
N GLY A 163 -6.46 19.38 8.55
CA GLY A 163 -7.19 20.63 8.70
C GLY A 163 -6.46 21.61 9.64
N ILE A 164 -6.66 22.90 9.41
CA ILE A 164 -6.25 23.96 10.31
C ILE A 164 -7.54 24.53 10.90
N ASP A 165 -7.48 24.91 12.18
CA ASP A 165 -8.61 25.55 12.86
C ASP A 165 -8.79 27.01 12.42
N ASP A 166 -10.05 27.46 12.36
CA ASP A 166 -10.40 28.80 11.89
C ASP A 166 -9.73 29.94 12.71
N LEU A 167 -9.39 29.67 13.98
CA LEU A 167 -8.68 30.63 14.83
C LEU A 167 -7.24 30.80 14.37
N SER A 168 -6.50 29.70 14.16
CA SER A 168 -5.15 29.72 13.58
C SER A 168 -5.12 30.31 12.17
N GLU A 169 -6.11 29.99 11.32
CA GLU A 169 -6.23 30.59 9.98
C GLU A 169 -6.30 32.12 10.05
N LYS A 170 -7.11 32.66 10.97
CA LYS A 170 -7.20 34.11 11.19
C LYS A 170 -5.86 34.73 11.59
N TYR A 171 -5.08 34.06 12.45
CA TYR A 171 -3.75 34.53 12.84
C TYR A 171 -2.79 34.53 11.64
N PHE A 172 -2.79 33.49 10.82
CA PHE A 172 -1.93 33.44 9.63
C PHE A 172 -2.28 34.52 8.60
N LEU A 173 -3.57 34.79 8.39
CA LEU A 173 -4.01 35.87 7.51
C LEU A 173 -3.57 37.25 7.99
N GLN A 174 -3.62 37.52 9.31
CA GLN A 174 -3.12 38.78 9.89
C GLN A 174 -1.63 39.00 9.65
N HIS A 175 -0.87 37.92 9.49
CA HIS A 175 0.56 37.93 9.22
C HIS A 175 0.92 37.69 7.75
N ASN A 176 -0.07 37.74 6.83
CA ASN A 176 0.10 37.52 5.39
C ASN A 176 0.74 36.16 5.03
N LEU A 177 0.51 35.12 5.83
CA LEU A 177 0.88 33.75 5.45
C LEU A 177 -0.16 33.15 4.50
N PHE A 178 0.30 32.55 3.41
CA PHE A 178 -0.55 31.77 2.50
C PHE A 178 -0.64 30.33 3.00
N VAL A 179 -1.85 29.90 3.34
CA VAL A 179 -2.08 28.62 4.04
C VAL A 179 -2.89 27.67 3.15
N VAL A 180 -2.39 26.44 3.00
CA VAL A 180 -3.08 25.36 2.29
C VAL A 180 -3.36 24.21 3.26
N ARG A 181 -4.64 23.88 3.39
CA ARG A 181 -5.14 22.81 4.26
C ARG A 181 -5.33 21.51 3.49
N ARG A 182 -5.23 20.37 4.21
CA ARG A 182 -5.52 19.02 3.70
C ARG A 182 -4.76 18.64 2.43
N VAL A 183 -3.46 18.90 2.40
CA VAL A 183 -2.58 18.46 1.31
C VAL A 183 -2.26 16.96 1.48
N PRO A 184 -2.42 16.12 0.44
CA PRO A 184 -2.02 14.71 0.52
C PRO A 184 -0.56 14.55 0.98
N LYS A 185 -0.32 13.61 1.90
CA LYS A 185 1.02 13.39 2.49
C LYS A 185 2.07 13.07 1.42
N GLU A 186 1.68 12.35 0.36
CA GLU A 186 2.55 12.04 -0.77
C GLU A 186 3.11 13.28 -1.46
N ASP A 187 2.27 14.31 -1.64
CA ASP A 187 2.67 15.54 -2.32
C ASP A 187 3.52 16.43 -1.40
N LEU A 188 3.28 16.41 -0.09
CA LEU A 188 4.16 17.07 0.89
C LEU A 188 5.57 16.48 0.85
N PHE A 189 5.72 15.15 0.77
CA PHE A 189 7.03 14.53 0.65
C PHE A 189 7.72 14.85 -0.68
N LYS A 190 6.98 14.91 -1.79
CA LYS A 190 7.52 15.32 -3.10
C LYS A 190 7.96 16.79 -3.07
N LEU A 191 7.15 17.67 -2.50
CA LEU A 191 7.44 19.11 -2.35
C LEU A 191 8.63 19.36 -1.42
N ALA A 192 8.72 18.64 -0.29
CA ALA A 192 9.86 18.70 0.61
C ALA A 192 11.16 18.33 -0.10
N LYS A 193 11.16 17.22 -0.87
CA LYS A 193 12.31 16.82 -1.68
C LYS A 193 12.66 17.84 -2.77
N ALA A 194 11.65 18.42 -3.43
CA ALA A 194 11.87 19.41 -4.49
C ALA A 194 12.42 20.74 -3.95
N THR A 195 11.83 21.25 -2.88
CA THR A 195 12.17 22.55 -2.26
C THR A 195 13.36 22.49 -1.31
N GLY A 196 13.77 21.29 -0.88
CA GLY A 196 14.81 21.08 0.12
C GLY A 196 14.34 21.25 1.57
N GLY A 197 13.05 21.51 1.79
CA GLY A 197 12.46 21.63 3.12
C GLY A 197 12.23 20.27 3.79
N LYS A 198 12.07 20.28 5.11
CA LYS A 198 11.76 19.07 5.89
C LYS A 198 10.29 19.07 6.28
N VAL A 199 9.60 17.95 6.07
CA VAL A 199 8.23 17.79 6.58
C VAL A 199 8.31 17.63 8.10
N LEU A 200 7.74 18.60 8.83
CA LEU A 200 7.67 18.56 10.28
C LEU A 200 6.44 17.74 10.73
N CYS A 201 6.68 16.64 11.42
CA CYS A 201 5.60 15.77 11.95
C CYS A 201 5.06 16.26 13.29
N SER A 202 5.83 17.06 14.02
CA SER A 202 5.44 17.73 15.25
C SER A 202 6.28 18.99 15.36
N VAL A 203 5.65 20.13 15.65
CA VAL A 203 6.37 21.30 16.14
C VAL A 203 6.53 21.04 17.63
N SER A 204 7.64 20.44 18.03
CA SER A 204 7.95 20.18 19.43
C SER A 204 9.36 20.62 19.68
N ASP A 205 9.49 21.87 20.14
CA ASP A 205 10.40 22.35 21.20
C ASP A 205 10.20 23.87 21.34
N PHE A 206 9.18 24.26 22.11
CA PHE A 206 8.63 25.63 22.13
C PHE A 206 9.32 26.62 23.08
N ASP A 207 10.34 26.21 23.82
CA ASP A 207 10.93 27.10 24.83
C ASP A 207 12.28 27.72 24.43
N THR A 208 12.98 27.22 23.38
CA THR A 208 14.29 27.79 23.03
C THR A 208 14.72 27.80 21.57
N GLU A 209 14.02 27.18 20.61
CA GLU A 209 14.47 27.23 19.21
C GLU A 209 13.35 27.64 18.26
N ALA A 210 13.47 28.87 17.73
CA ALA A 210 12.78 29.26 16.52
C ALA A 210 13.07 28.22 15.42
N ILE A 211 12.06 27.85 14.62
CA ILE A 211 12.25 26.99 13.44
C ILE A 211 13.43 27.56 12.66
N ALA A 212 14.52 26.78 12.57
CA ALA A 212 15.73 27.24 11.92
C ALA A 212 15.43 27.48 10.44
N ALA A 213 15.94 28.58 9.88
CA ALA A 213 15.77 28.91 8.46
C ALA A 213 16.28 27.80 7.52
N SER A 214 17.10 26.86 8.02
CA SER A 214 17.56 25.66 7.32
C SER A 214 16.49 24.58 7.10
N GLU A 215 15.40 24.59 7.87
CA GLU A 215 14.31 23.61 7.73
C GLU A 215 13.25 24.04 6.72
N LEU A 216 13.28 25.32 6.31
CA LEU A 216 12.35 25.90 5.34
C LEU A 216 12.79 25.58 3.91
N GLY A 217 11.83 25.14 3.09
CA GLY A 217 12.04 24.92 1.67
C GLY A 217 12.14 26.24 0.90
N THR A 218 12.90 26.24 -0.20
CA THR A 218 13.02 27.41 -1.08
C THR A 218 12.37 27.14 -2.44
N ALA A 219 11.52 28.08 -2.87
CA ALA A 219 10.86 28.09 -4.17
C ALA A 219 10.87 29.51 -4.74
N GLU A 220 10.92 29.64 -6.06
CA GLU A 220 10.93 30.94 -6.75
C GLU A 220 9.58 31.64 -6.64
N LYS A 221 8.49 30.92 -6.93
CA LYS A 221 7.12 31.48 -6.92
C LYS A 221 6.11 30.43 -6.47
N VAL A 222 5.15 30.88 -5.66
CA VAL A 222 3.94 30.14 -5.31
C VAL A 222 2.75 30.98 -5.71
N TYR A 223 1.88 30.46 -6.57
CA TYR A 223 0.70 31.19 -7.06
C TYR A 223 -0.48 30.25 -7.27
N GLU A 224 -1.68 30.81 -7.20
CA GLU A 224 -2.92 30.12 -7.55
C GLU A 224 -3.28 30.46 -8.99
N GLU A 225 -3.53 29.45 -9.81
CA GLU A 225 -4.04 29.61 -11.17
C GLU A 225 -5.28 28.74 -11.36
N ARG A 226 -6.32 29.34 -11.94
CA ARG A 226 -7.55 28.65 -12.28
C ARG A 226 -7.41 27.93 -13.60
N ILE A 227 -7.50 26.62 -13.58
CA ILE A 227 -7.57 25.77 -14.77
C ILE A 227 -8.98 25.20 -14.88
N ALA A 228 -9.72 25.66 -15.89
CA ALA A 228 -11.14 25.35 -16.10
C ALA A 228 -12.00 25.77 -14.89
N GLU A 229 -12.60 24.82 -14.19
CA GLU A 229 -13.48 25.07 -13.04
C GLU A 229 -12.74 24.99 -11.69
N TRP A 230 -11.50 24.49 -11.69
CA TRP A 230 -10.73 24.22 -10.49
C TRP A 230 -9.59 25.22 -10.33
N ASN A 231 -9.30 25.58 -9.08
CA ASN A 231 -8.11 26.36 -8.76
C ASN A 231 -7.00 25.44 -8.29
N PHE A 232 -5.82 25.59 -8.89
CA PHE A 232 -4.63 24.84 -8.52
C PHE A 232 -3.57 25.78 -7.96
N ILE A 233 -2.79 25.26 -7.02
CA ILE A 233 -1.67 25.98 -6.43
C ILE A 233 -0.39 25.46 -7.06
N PHE A 234 0.36 26.35 -7.71
CA PHE A 234 1.59 26.06 -8.40
C PHE A 234 2.78 26.51 -7.55
N VAL A 235 3.74 25.61 -7.35
CA VAL A 235 5.04 25.89 -6.75
C VAL A 235 6.09 25.72 -7.83
N SER A 236 6.62 26.84 -8.35
CA SER A 236 7.59 26.86 -9.45
C SER A 236 8.97 27.32 -8.99
N GLY A 237 10.02 26.80 -9.64
CA GLY A 237 11.41 27.19 -9.39
C GLY A 237 11.97 26.66 -8.08
N THR A 238 11.93 25.34 -7.89
CA THR A 238 12.47 24.67 -6.69
C THR A 238 13.99 24.48 -6.80
N ARG A 239 14.72 24.77 -5.71
CA ARG A 239 16.20 24.83 -5.74
C ARG A 239 16.90 23.48 -5.60
N ALA A 240 16.31 22.51 -4.90
CA ALA A 240 17.01 21.28 -4.54
C ALA A 240 16.93 20.19 -5.62
N GLN A 241 15.72 19.93 -6.15
CA GLN A 241 15.50 18.96 -7.20
C GLN A 241 14.52 19.52 -8.24
N ALA A 242 14.80 19.24 -9.51
CA ALA A 242 13.86 19.53 -10.60
C ALA A 242 12.64 18.61 -10.47
N ALA A 243 11.47 19.19 -10.24
CA ALA A 243 10.19 18.51 -10.27
C ALA A 243 9.41 18.99 -11.49
N THR A 244 8.67 18.08 -12.13
CA THR A 244 7.80 18.40 -13.26
C THR A 244 6.46 17.72 -13.04
N THR A 245 5.39 18.51 -13.15
CA THR A 245 4.01 18.04 -13.01
C THR A 245 3.35 18.10 -14.38
N VAL A 246 2.72 17.01 -14.80
CA VAL A 246 1.99 16.93 -16.07
C VAL A 246 0.51 17.08 -15.79
N PHE A 247 -0.13 18.08 -16.41
CA PHE A 247 -1.58 18.28 -16.31
C PHE A 247 -2.29 17.60 -17.48
N LEU A 248 -3.09 16.58 -17.17
CA LEU A 248 -3.91 15.91 -18.16
C LEU A 248 -5.28 16.59 -18.25
N ARG A 249 -5.72 16.88 -19.47
CA ARG A 249 -7.06 17.42 -19.77
C ARG A 249 -7.76 16.45 -20.70
N GLY A 250 -9.01 16.12 -20.40
CA GLY A 250 -9.82 15.20 -21.17
C GLY A 250 -11.30 15.55 -21.06
N ALA A 251 -12.10 15.06 -22.02
CA ALA A 251 -13.52 15.38 -22.10
C ALA A 251 -14.35 14.77 -20.95
N ASN A 252 -13.95 13.59 -20.46
CA ASN A 252 -14.66 12.83 -19.43
C ASN A 252 -13.68 12.28 -18.38
N LEU A 253 -14.14 12.10 -17.13
CA LEU A 253 -13.33 11.53 -16.04
C LEU A 253 -12.81 10.12 -16.34
N CYS A 254 -13.60 9.29 -17.02
CA CYS A 254 -13.18 7.95 -17.43
C CYS A 254 -12.04 7.97 -18.46
N LEU A 255 -12.06 8.93 -19.39
CA LEU A 255 -10.95 9.10 -20.33
C LEU A 255 -9.71 9.64 -19.61
N LEU A 256 -9.89 10.55 -18.66
CA LEU A 256 -8.79 11.08 -17.84
C LEU A 256 -8.12 9.99 -17.00
N SER A 257 -8.89 9.08 -16.38
CA SER A 257 -8.31 7.97 -15.61
C SER A 257 -7.51 7.01 -16.49
N GLU A 258 -7.98 6.75 -17.72
CA GLU A 258 -7.22 5.94 -18.68
C GLU A 258 -5.95 6.66 -19.14
N LEU A 259 -6.03 7.97 -19.43
CA LEU A 259 -4.85 8.76 -19.79
C LEU A 259 -3.81 8.82 -18.67
N GLU A 260 -4.23 9.02 -17.43
CA GLU A 260 -3.35 9.00 -16.26
C GLU A 260 -2.61 7.67 -16.16
N ARG A 261 -3.34 6.56 -16.30
CA ARG A 261 -2.78 5.21 -16.27
C ARG A 261 -1.79 5.00 -17.42
N CYS A 262 -2.13 5.39 -18.64
CA CYS A 262 -1.24 5.28 -19.80
C CYS A 262 0.06 6.06 -19.61
N VAL A 263 -0.02 7.30 -19.10
CA VAL A 263 1.16 8.12 -18.83
C VAL A 263 2.01 7.52 -17.71
N HIS A 264 1.38 7.02 -16.65
CA HIS A 264 2.08 6.35 -15.56
C HIS A 264 2.82 5.10 -16.04
N ASP A 265 2.15 4.26 -16.84
CA ASP A 265 2.74 3.04 -17.40
C ASP A 265 3.93 3.37 -18.34
N ALA A 266 3.81 4.43 -19.16
CA ALA A 266 4.89 4.89 -20.02
C ALA A 266 6.11 5.39 -19.23
N LEU A 267 5.88 6.19 -18.17
CA LEU A 267 6.96 6.66 -17.29
C LEU A 267 7.62 5.51 -16.53
N CYS A 268 6.85 4.52 -16.09
CA CYS A 268 7.38 3.32 -15.47
C CYS A 268 8.25 2.53 -16.46
N ALA A 269 7.79 2.31 -17.68
CA ALA A 269 8.56 1.63 -18.72
C ALA A 269 9.88 2.36 -19.01
N LEU A 270 9.84 3.69 -19.13
CA LEU A 270 11.02 4.52 -19.32
C LEU A 270 12.01 4.43 -18.15
N SER A 271 11.53 4.54 -16.91
CA SER A 271 12.37 4.40 -15.71
C SER A 271 13.09 3.06 -15.70
N ARG A 272 12.39 1.96 -16.06
CA ARG A 272 13.00 0.63 -16.13
C ARG A 272 13.97 0.48 -17.28
N ALA A 273 13.71 1.09 -18.44
CA ALA A 273 14.65 1.12 -19.55
C ALA A 273 15.96 1.84 -19.16
N LEU A 274 15.86 2.97 -18.45
CA LEU A 274 17.01 3.73 -17.98
C LEU A 274 17.79 3.00 -16.89
N GLU A 275 17.10 2.33 -15.96
CA GLU A 275 17.74 1.51 -14.92
C GLU A 275 18.46 0.28 -15.48
N SER A 276 17.86 -0.42 -16.45
CA SER A 276 18.42 -1.68 -16.99
C SER A 276 19.46 -1.47 -18.08
N GLY A 277 19.45 -0.32 -18.76
CA GLY A 277 20.31 -0.03 -19.92
C GLY A 277 20.12 -0.97 -21.11
N SER A 278 19.08 -1.81 -21.10
CA SER A 278 18.84 -2.86 -22.10
C SER A 278 17.37 -2.98 -22.45
N VAL A 279 17.11 -3.12 -23.75
CA VAL A 279 15.77 -3.22 -24.34
C VAL A 279 15.68 -4.40 -25.31
N THR A 280 14.48 -4.93 -25.49
CA THR A 280 14.13 -5.99 -26.42
C THR A 280 13.02 -5.54 -27.36
N ALA A 281 12.90 -6.18 -28.54
CA ALA A 281 11.81 -5.89 -29.46
C ALA A 281 10.46 -6.32 -28.88
N GLY A 282 9.47 -5.41 -28.93
CA GLY A 282 8.10 -5.65 -28.48
C GLY A 282 7.23 -6.36 -29.54
N GLY A 283 5.92 -6.41 -29.32
CA GLY A 283 4.95 -6.92 -30.32
C GLY A 283 5.05 -8.42 -30.58
N GLY A 284 5.35 -9.22 -29.55
CA GLY A 284 5.42 -10.69 -29.64
C GLY A 284 6.71 -11.25 -30.25
N ALA A 285 7.68 -10.39 -30.60
CA ALA A 285 8.97 -10.77 -31.17
C ALA A 285 9.78 -11.67 -30.23
N THR A 286 9.91 -11.24 -28.97
CA THR A 286 10.71 -11.96 -27.96
C THR A 286 10.12 -13.33 -27.66
N GLU A 287 8.80 -13.41 -27.54
CA GLU A 287 8.05 -14.62 -27.24
C GLU A 287 8.18 -15.64 -28.37
N THR A 288 8.09 -15.17 -29.62
CA THR A 288 8.26 -16.04 -30.79
C THR A 288 9.70 -16.54 -30.94
N ALA A 289 10.68 -15.67 -30.67
CA ALA A 289 12.08 -16.06 -30.66
C ALA A 289 12.38 -17.12 -29.57
N LEU A 290 11.78 -16.98 -28.38
CA LEU A 290 11.88 -17.97 -27.31
C LEU A 290 11.21 -19.28 -27.68
N ALA A 291 10.02 -19.25 -28.29
CA ALA A 291 9.32 -20.45 -28.73
C ALA A 291 10.15 -21.28 -29.73
N LEU A 292 10.84 -20.62 -30.68
CA LEU A 292 11.74 -21.30 -31.60
C LEU A 292 13.00 -21.82 -30.92
N PHE A 293 13.57 -21.05 -29.98
CA PHE A 293 14.70 -21.52 -29.18
C PHE A 293 14.38 -22.81 -28.43
N PHE A 294 13.19 -22.91 -27.82
CA PHE A 294 12.78 -24.16 -27.15
C PHE A 294 12.58 -25.32 -28.12
N LYS A 295 12.08 -25.08 -29.33
CA LYS A 295 11.99 -26.10 -30.38
C LYS A 295 13.35 -26.63 -30.82
N GLU A 296 14.34 -25.77 -30.99
CA GLU A 296 15.72 -26.18 -31.33
C GLU A 296 16.38 -26.96 -30.18
N ARG A 297 16.19 -26.51 -28.93
CA ARG A 297 16.70 -27.24 -27.75
C ARG A 297 16.05 -28.60 -27.57
N CYS A 298 14.81 -28.79 -28.02
CA CYS A 298 14.12 -30.08 -28.01
C CYS A 298 14.93 -31.18 -28.70
N LEU A 299 15.69 -30.85 -29.76
CA LEU A 299 16.50 -31.80 -30.52
C LEU A 299 17.72 -32.35 -29.75
N GLU A 300 18.18 -31.61 -28.74
CA GLU A 300 19.34 -31.96 -27.91
C GLU A 300 18.94 -32.68 -26.60
N LEU A 301 17.65 -32.64 -26.23
CA LEU A 301 17.15 -33.07 -24.92
C LEU A 301 16.50 -34.46 -24.96
N GLU A 302 16.32 -35.04 -23.77
CA GLU A 302 15.57 -36.30 -23.61
C GLU A 302 14.10 -36.15 -24.04
N PRO A 303 13.44 -37.22 -24.52
CA PRO A 303 12.08 -37.14 -25.07
C PRO A 303 11.04 -36.52 -24.14
N GLU A 304 11.13 -36.80 -22.83
CA GLU A 304 10.18 -36.30 -21.82
C GLU A 304 10.33 -34.78 -21.59
N LEU A 305 11.57 -34.29 -21.53
CA LEU A 305 11.88 -32.87 -21.41
C LEU A 305 11.53 -32.11 -22.68
N CYS A 306 11.75 -32.72 -23.85
CA CYS A 306 11.41 -32.15 -25.15
C CYS A 306 9.91 -31.82 -25.23
N ALA A 307 9.02 -32.73 -24.82
CA ALA A 307 7.58 -32.47 -24.80
C ALA A 307 7.21 -31.24 -23.94
N THR A 308 7.79 -31.13 -22.74
CA THR A 308 7.53 -29.99 -21.83
C THR A 308 8.00 -28.66 -22.41
N TYR A 309 9.18 -28.65 -23.05
CA TYR A 309 9.74 -27.46 -23.68
C TYR A 309 8.92 -27.01 -24.88
N GLN A 310 8.39 -27.95 -25.65
CA GLN A 310 7.51 -27.66 -26.78
C GLN A 310 6.20 -27.01 -26.32
N GLU A 311 5.54 -27.56 -25.30
CA GLU A 311 4.31 -26.99 -24.73
C GLU A 311 4.56 -25.60 -24.13
N PHE A 312 5.70 -25.40 -23.45
CA PHE A 312 6.08 -24.09 -22.92
C PHE A 312 6.30 -23.07 -24.04
N GLY A 313 6.96 -23.47 -25.14
CA GLY A 313 7.14 -22.62 -26.32
C GLY A 313 5.82 -22.25 -26.99
N GLU A 314 4.89 -23.19 -27.14
CA GLU A 314 3.55 -22.94 -27.69
C GLU A 314 2.73 -22.00 -26.80
N ALA A 315 2.85 -22.13 -25.47
CA ALA A 315 2.20 -21.24 -24.51
C ALA A 315 2.65 -19.78 -24.67
N LEU A 316 3.92 -19.52 -25.00
CA LEU A 316 4.41 -18.16 -25.26
C LEU A 316 3.80 -17.51 -26.51
N LEU A 317 3.40 -18.31 -27.50
CA LEU A 317 2.73 -17.81 -28.72
C LEU A 317 1.31 -17.31 -28.47
N VAL A 318 0.76 -17.47 -27.25
CA VAL A 318 -0.53 -16.86 -26.89
C VAL A 318 -0.46 -15.33 -26.94
N ILE A 319 0.70 -14.73 -26.62
CA ILE A 319 0.87 -13.28 -26.57
C ILE A 319 0.68 -12.64 -27.97
N PRO A 320 1.42 -13.03 -29.02
CA PRO A 320 1.19 -12.49 -30.36
C PRO A 320 -0.21 -12.82 -30.90
N ARG A 321 -0.79 -14.00 -30.57
CA ARG A 321 -2.19 -14.31 -30.95
C ARG A 321 -3.18 -13.33 -30.35
N CYS A 322 -3.07 -13.03 -29.06
CA CYS A 322 -3.94 -12.07 -28.38
C CYS A 322 -3.81 -10.67 -28.98
N ILE A 323 -2.59 -10.24 -29.31
CA ILE A 323 -2.37 -8.94 -29.99
C ILE A 323 -3.13 -8.91 -31.32
N CYS A 324 -3.00 -9.94 -32.15
CA CYS A 324 -3.71 -10.02 -33.43
C CYS A 324 -5.24 -10.04 -33.26
N VAL A 325 -5.77 -10.85 -32.33
CA VAL A 325 -7.22 -10.92 -32.07
C VAL A 325 -7.77 -9.57 -31.63
N ASN A 326 -7.06 -8.89 -30.73
CA ASN A 326 -7.46 -7.56 -30.25
C ASN A 326 -7.37 -6.50 -31.35
N ALA A 327 -6.46 -6.67 -32.31
CA ALA A 327 -6.33 -5.82 -33.50
C ALA A 327 -7.30 -6.18 -34.64
N ALA A 328 -8.19 -7.17 -34.44
CA ALA A 328 -9.09 -7.71 -35.48
C ALA A 328 -8.34 -8.25 -36.72
N LEU A 329 -7.12 -8.74 -36.53
CA LEU A 329 -6.30 -9.39 -37.56
C LEU A 329 -6.50 -10.91 -37.53
N ASP A 330 -6.24 -11.58 -38.65
CA ASP A 330 -6.17 -13.05 -38.67
C ASP A 330 -4.93 -13.53 -37.90
N ALA A 331 -5.16 -13.88 -36.64
CA ALA A 331 -4.13 -14.33 -35.72
C ALA A 331 -3.38 -15.57 -36.24
N THR A 332 -4.03 -16.47 -36.97
CA THR A 332 -3.39 -17.69 -37.47
C THR A 332 -2.41 -17.37 -38.60
N ALA A 333 -2.83 -16.56 -39.56
CA ALA A 333 -1.98 -16.16 -40.69
C ALA A 333 -0.77 -15.33 -40.23
N VAL A 334 -0.99 -14.33 -39.37
CA VAL A 334 0.06 -13.41 -38.92
C VAL A 334 1.07 -14.13 -38.01
N VAL A 335 0.62 -14.96 -37.08
CA VAL A 335 1.53 -15.72 -36.19
C VAL A 335 2.31 -16.77 -36.98
N ALA A 336 1.70 -17.43 -37.96
CA ALA A 336 2.43 -18.36 -38.84
C ALA A 336 3.52 -17.64 -39.64
N LYS A 337 3.22 -16.46 -40.19
CA LYS A 337 4.19 -15.61 -40.90
C LYS A 337 5.32 -15.16 -39.96
N LEU A 338 4.99 -14.74 -38.74
CA LEU A 338 5.95 -14.35 -37.72
C LEU A 338 6.92 -15.48 -37.37
N VAL A 339 6.39 -16.69 -37.12
CA VAL A 339 7.20 -17.89 -36.83
C VAL A 339 8.09 -18.24 -38.03
N ALA A 340 7.58 -18.16 -39.26
CA ALA A 340 8.36 -18.43 -40.47
C ALA A 340 9.53 -17.44 -40.64
N THR A 341 9.29 -16.13 -40.43
CA THR A 341 10.36 -15.11 -40.47
C THR A 341 11.40 -15.34 -39.38
N HIS A 342 10.98 -15.73 -38.17
CA HIS A 342 11.91 -16.03 -37.08
C HIS A 342 12.70 -17.32 -37.31
N ALA A 343 12.11 -18.32 -37.97
CA ALA A 343 12.80 -19.55 -38.33
C ALA A 343 13.90 -19.28 -39.37
N GLN A 344 13.63 -18.44 -40.38
CA GLN A 344 14.64 -17.98 -41.35
C GLN A 344 15.79 -17.23 -40.65
N SER A 345 15.48 -16.48 -39.60
CA SER A 345 16.48 -15.74 -38.79
C SER A 345 17.49 -16.64 -38.09
N PHE A 346 17.11 -17.87 -37.78
CA PHE A 346 17.95 -18.80 -37.02
C PHE A 346 19.04 -19.42 -37.91
N ALA A 347 18.80 -19.46 -39.23
CA ALA A 347 19.78 -19.89 -40.23
C ALA A 347 20.82 -18.81 -40.56
N ASP A 348 20.45 -17.53 -40.44
CA ASP A 348 21.34 -16.40 -40.75
C ASP A 348 22.16 -15.95 -39.53
N ALA A 349 23.50 -16.01 -39.67
CA ALA A 349 24.46 -15.57 -38.65
C ALA A 349 24.37 -14.07 -38.27
N ALA A 350 23.59 -13.28 -39.02
CA ALA A 350 23.42 -11.84 -38.82
C ALA A 350 22.37 -11.48 -37.76
N TYR A 351 21.62 -12.44 -37.20
CA TYR A 351 20.60 -12.22 -36.15
C TYR A 351 19.53 -11.15 -36.50
N ALA A 352 19.42 -10.76 -37.78
CA ALA A 352 18.74 -9.55 -38.22
C ALA A 352 17.20 -9.60 -38.08
N HIS A 353 16.64 -10.80 -38.02
CA HIS A 353 15.20 -11.01 -38.13
C HIS A 353 14.53 -11.39 -36.78
N ARG A 354 15.29 -11.48 -35.66
CA ARG A 354 14.73 -11.72 -34.31
C ARG A 354 13.97 -10.53 -33.72
N SER A 355 14.15 -9.35 -34.30
CA SER A 355 13.46 -8.13 -33.90
C SER A 355 12.10 -7.95 -34.60
N PHE A 356 11.72 -8.88 -35.48
CA PHE A 356 10.44 -8.80 -36.17
C PHE A 356 9.31 -9.06 -35.18
N GLY A 357 8.23 -8.30 -35.26
CA GLY A 357 7.04 -8.53 -34.47
C GLY A 357 5.79 -8.17 -35.25
N VAL A 358 4.65 -8.30 -34.60
CA VAL A 358 3.35 -7.95 -35.19
C VAL A 358 3.23 -6.44 -35.29
N ASP A 359 2.91 -5.95 -36.48
CA ASP A 359 2.54 -4.55 -36.72
C ASP A 359 1.01 -4.43 -36.80
N ILE A 360 0.44 -3.65 -35.89
CA ILE A 360 -1.02 -3.52 -35.76
C ILE A 360 -1.61 -2.73 -36.94
N ASP A 361 -0.87 -1.73 -37.44
CA ASP A 361 -1.37 -0.81 -38.45
C ASP A 361 -1.38 -1.43 -39.86
N SER A 362 -0.32 -2.17 -40.20
CA SER A 362 -0.23 -2.86 -41.51
C SER A 362 -0.90 -4.23 -41.51
N GLY A 363 -1.15 -4.81 -40.34
CA GLY A 363 -1.64 -6.19 -40.20
C GLY A 363 -0.61 -7.25 -40.59
N ASP A 364 0.66 -6.85 -40.72
CA ASP A 364 1.76 -7.67 -41.22
C ASP A 364 2.93 -7.71 -40.23
N VAL A 365 3.99 -8.46 -40.56
CA VAL A 365 5.18 -8.60 -39.71
C VAL A 365 6.22 -7.56 -40.10
N ARG A 366 6.74 -6.80 -39.12
CA ARG A 366 7.73 -5.72 -39.32
C ARG A 366 8.88 -5.82 -38.32
N ASP A 367 10.05 -5.27 -38.64
CA ASP A 367 11.14 -5.05 -37.68
C ASP A 367 10.72 -4.00 -36.63
N ASN A 368 10.40 -4.48 -35.43
CA ASN A 368 9.90 -3.66 -34.34
C ASN A 368 10.99 -2.82 -33.68
N LEU A 369 12.25 -3.25 -33.74
CA LEU A 369 13.37 -2.48 -33.19
C LEU A 369 13.62 -1.21 -34.00
N ARG A 370 13.62 -1.33 -35.34
CA ARG A 370 13.76 -0.16 -36.24
C ARG A 370 12.57 0.78 -36.18
N ALA A 371 11.38 0.23 -35.94
CA ALA A 371 10.18 1.02 -35.76
C ALA A 371 10.05 1.69 -34.38
N GLY A 372 10.97 1.42 -33.45
CA GLY A 372 10.96 1.98 -32.10
C GLY A 372 10.01 1.30 -31.12
N VAL A 373 9.44 0.14 -31.48
CA VAL A 373 8.59 -0.67 -30.59
C VAL A 373 9.49 -1.54 -29.72
N VAL A 374 9.90 -0.97 -28.59
CA VAL A 374 10.84 -1.59 -27.65
C VAL A 374 10.25 -1.73 -26.25
N GLU A 375 10.68 -2.77 -25.56
CA GLU A 375 10.31 -3.04 -24.17
C GLU A 375 11.56 -3.26 -23.32
N PRO A 376 11.59 -2.79 -22.05
CA PRO A 376 12.71 -3.06 -21.16
C PRO A 376 12.88 -4.56 -20.88
N THR A 377 14.09 -5.08 -21.07
CA THR A 377 14.40 -6.51 -20.89
C THR A 377 14.01 -7.03 -19.50
N GLN A 378 14.20 -6.21 -18.47
CA GLN A 378 13.90 -6.57 -17.09
C GLN A 378 12.42 -6.89 -16.86
N ILE A 379 11.51 -6.23 -17.60
CA ILE A 379 10.07 -6.46 -17.50
C ILE A 379 9.75 -7.87 -18.01
N LYS A 380 10.27 -8.24 -19.19
CA LYS A 380 10.07 -9.57 -19.78
C LYS A 380 10.63 -10.70 -18.92
N LEU A 381 11.86 -10.53 -18.42
CA LEU A 381 12.49 -11.53 -17.55
C LEU A 381 11.70 -11.78 -16.27
N LYS A 382 11.21 -10.71 -15.63
CA LYS A 382 10.38 -10.83 -14.43
C LYS A 382 9.02 -11.43 -14.74
N ALA A 383 8.40 -11.06 -15.86
CA ALA A 383 7.10 -11.60 -16.27
C ALA A 383 7.15 -13.12 -16.45
N ILE A 384 8.14 -13.63 -17.20
CA ILE A 384 8.31 -15.07 -17.42
C ILE A 384 8.58 -15.77 -16.09
N ARG A 385 9.49 -15.23 -15.26
CA ARG A 385 9.80 -15.82 -13.94
C ARG A 385 8.57 -15.93 -13.05
N PHE A 386 7.77 -14.88 -12.94
CA PHE A 386 6.57 -14.89 -12.10
C PHE A 386 5.48 -15.80 -12.64
N ALA A 387 5.30 -15.85 -13.97
CA ALA A 387 4.37 -16.77 -14.59
C ALA A 387 4.74 -18.23 -14.28
N THR A 388 6.01 -18.59 -14.43
CA THR A 388 6.51 -19.95 -14.14
C THR A 388 6.33 -20.33 -12.66
N GLU A 389 6.72 -19.45 -11.73
CA GLU A 389 6.56 -19.72 -10.28
C GLU A 389 5.09 -19.87 -9.87
N THR A 390 4.20 -19.06 -10.45
CA THR A 390 2.76 -19.13 -10.17
C THR A 390 2.17 -20.43 -10.72
N ALA A 391 2.53 -20.83 -11.94
CA ALA A 391 2.11 -22.09 -12.52
C ALA A 391 2.56 -23.28 -11.66
N ILE A 392 3.82 -23.29 -11.21
CA ILE A 392 4.34 -24.32 -10.29
C ILE A 392 3.55 -24.36 -8.98
N THR A 393 3.19 -23.20 -8.43
CA THR A 393 2.46 -23.12 -7.17
C THR A 393 1.05 -23.71 -7.28
N LEU A 394 0.35 -23.44 -8.40
CA LEU A 394 -0.99 -23.96 -8.64
C LEU A 394 -0.98 -25.47 -8.90
N LEU A 395 0.02 -25.96 -9.65
CA LEU A 395 0.19 -27.40 -9.91
C LEU A 395 0.46 -28.22 -8.63
N ARG A 396 0.77 -27.58 -7.50
CA ARG A 396 1.05 -28.23 -6.21
C ARG A 396 -0.17 -28.37 -5.28
N ILE A 397 -1.33 -27.82 -5.64
CA ILE A 397 -2.52 -27.83 -4.78
C ILE A 397 -3.38 -29.06 -5.10
N ASP A 398 -3.64 -29.89 -4.09
CA ASP A 398 -4.37 -31.17 -4.24
C ASP A 398 -5.87 -31.06 -3.85
N ASP A 399 -6.23 -30.39 -2.74
CA ASP A 399 -7.65 -30.34 -2.31
C ASP A 399 -8.04 -29.12 -1.45
N VAL A 400 -9.34 -28.79 -1.41
CA VAL A 400 -9.91 -27.63 -0.67
C VAL A 400 -11.20 -27.99 0.06
N ILE A 401 -11.22 -27.98 1.41
CA ILE A 401 -12.36 -28.49 2.22
C ILE A 401 -13.07 -27.37 3.03
N ARG A 402 -14.42 -27.39 3.08
CA ARG A 402 -15.31 -26.43 3.82
C ARG A 402 -16.43 -27.14 4.61
N CYS A 403 -16.76 -26.72 5.84
CA CYS A 403 -17.74 -27.40 6.74
C CYS A 403 -19.04 -26.62 7.00
N ALA A 404 -20.12 -27.33 7.35
CA ALA A 404 -21.48 -26.78 7.57
C ALA A 404 -21.71 -26.16 8.97
N PRO A 405 -22.65 -25.19 9.11
CA PRO A 405 -22.94 -24.50 10.39
C PRO A 405 -23.85 -25.31 11.34
N LYS A 406 -23.67 -25.15 12.66
CA LYS A 406 -24.40 -25.90 13.72
C LYS A 406 -25.85 -25.37 13.95
N PRO A 407 -26.82 -26.24 14.26
CA PRO A 407 -28.18 -25.83 14.66
C PRO A 407 -28.22 -25.30 16.11
N GLN A 408 -29.01 -24.25 16.37
CA GLN A 408 -29.17 -23.62 17.69
C GLN A 408 -30.14 -24.41 18.60
N PRO A 409 -29.89 -24.54 19.91
CA PRO A 409 -30.77 -25.28 20.82
C PRO A 409 -32.03 -24.49 21.20
N ALA A 410 -33.18 -25.16 21.19
CA ALA A 410 -34.49 -24.61 21.51
C ALA A 410 -34.68 -24.36 23.02
N GLY A 411 -35.09 -23.13 23.35
CA GLY A 411 -35.85 -22.63 24.52
C GLY A 411 -35.71 -23.27 25.91
N GLN A 412 -35.49 -22.43 26.94
CA GLN A 412 -35.94 -22.72 28.31
C GLN A 412 -36.71 -21.53 28.93
N PRO A 413 -37.66 -21.82 29.84
CA PRO A 413 -38.87 -21.01 30.06
C PRO A 413 -38.69 -19.95 31.15
N THR A 414 -39.33 -18.80 30.98
CA THR A 414 -39.46 -17.76 32.03
C THR A 414 -40.43 -18.25 33.11
N ALA A 415 -39.94 -18.37 34.35
CA ALA A 415 -40.78 -18.60 35.53
C ALA A 415 -41.62 -17.34 35.82
N GLY A 416 -42.92 -17.55 36.03
CA GLY A 416 -43.92 -16.51 36.26
C GLY A 416 -44.08 -16.06 37.70
#